data_AF-Q9X341-F1
#
_entry.id   AF-Q9X341-F1
#
_cell.length_a   1.000
_cell.length_b   1.000
_cell.length_c   1.000
_cell.angle_alpha   90.00
_cell.angle_beta   90.00
_cell.angle_gamma   90.00
#
_symmetry.space_group_name_H-M   'P 1'
#
loop_
_entity.id
_entity.type
_entity.pdbx_description
1 polymer ?
#
loop_
_entity_poly.entity_id
_entity_poly.type
_entity_poly.pdbx_seq_one_letter_code
_entity_poly.pdbx_strand_id
1 'polypeptide(L)'
;MTQGMKYTELRPTICINIVDFILFPGEEDFHNVGVVMNKKSEHIISENMQLHFLEIPKVIREWQEDRMDPWEDILCTLAIIISCI
;
A
#
# COMPACT_ATOMS: atom_id res chain seq x y z
N MET A 1 -19.32 14.30 -1.76
CA MET A 1 -20.15 13.23 -1.16
C MET A 1 -21.48 13.86 -0.81
N THR A 2 -22.60 13.29 -1.26
CA THR A 2 -23.94 13.79 -0.92
C THR A 2 -24.38 13.14 0.39
N GLN A 3 -24.81 13.96 1.35
CA GLN A 3 -25.27 13.48 2.64
C GLN A 3 -26.54 12.62 2.47
N GLY A 4 -26.55 11.38 3.00
CA GLY A 4 -27.71 10.48 2.95
C GLY A 4 -27.63 9.27 2.00
N MET A 5 -26.48 9.00 1.38
CA MET A 5 -26.27 7.74 0.62
C MET A 5 -26.31 6.52 1.56
N LYS A 6 -26.92 5.42 1.12
CA LYS A 6 -26.94 4.17 1.90
C LYS A 6 -25.53 3.59 2.00
N TYR A 7 -25.14 3.10 3.18
CA TYR A 7 -23.85 2.44 3.43
C TYR A 7 -23.58 1.22 2.50
N THR A 8 -24.60 0.74 1.80
CA THR A 8 -24.51 -0.32 0.78
C THR A 8 -23.72 0.09 -0.47
N GLU A 9 -23.48 1.38 -0.68
CA GLU A 9 -22.70 1.93 -1.80
C GLU A 9 -21.30 2.37 -1.34
N LEU A 10 -20.65 1.56 -0.49
CA LEU A 10 -19.30 1.87 -0.01
C LEU A 10 -18.34 1.92 -1.20
N ARG A 11 -17.86 3.12 -1.51
CA ARG A 11 -16.84 3.33 -2.55
C ARG A 11 -15.55 2.61 -2.14
N PRO A 12 -14.78 2.09 -3.10
CA PRO A 12 -13.48 1.50 -2.81
C PRO A 12 -12.66 2.46 -1.95
N THR A 13 -12.29 1.99 -0.77
CA THR A 13 -11.49 2.74 0.20
C THR A 13 -10.12 2.12 0.23
N ILE A 14 -9.14 2.88 -0.24
CA ILE A 14 -7.73 2.52 -0.14
C ILE A 14 -7.15 3.19 1.09
N CYS A 15 -6.43 2.42 1.91
CA CYS A 15 -5.65 2.92 3.02
C CYS A 15 -4.18 2.68 2.68
N ILE A 16 -3.41 3.76 2.55
CA ILE A 16 -1.99 3.70 2.23
C ILE A 16 -1.20 4.00 3.49
N ASN A 17 -0.45 3.01 3.96
CA ASN A 17 0.45 3.09 5.10
C ASN A 17 1.87 3.19 4.58
N ILE A 18 2.51 4.34 4.78
CA ILE A 18 3.91 4.56 4.44
C ILE A 18 4.71 4.35 5.72
N VAL A 19 5.65 3.40 5.71
CA VAL A 19 6.42 2.98 6.89
C VAL A 19 7.92 3.03 6.63
N ASP A 20 8.68 3.51 7.61
CA ASP A 20 10.15 3.58 7.57
C ASP A 20 10.82 2.37 8.23
N PHE A 21 10.18 1.21 8.14
CA PHE A 21 10.71 -0.05 8.67
C PHE A 21 10.22 -1.22 7.81
N ILE A 22 10.92 -2.34 7.91
CA ILE A 22 10.54 -3.57 7.23
C ILE A 22 9.47 -4.27 8.06
N LEU A 23 8.23 -4.22 7.57
CA LEU A 23 7.06 -4.89 8.14
C LEU A 23 7.00 -6.35 7.66
N PHE A 24 7.33 -6.60 6.39
CA PHE A 24 7.27 -7.93 5.77
C PHE A 24 8.66 -8.37 5.30
N PRO A 25 9.47 -9.00 6.15
CA PRO A 25 10.85 -9.38 5.80
C PRO A 25 10.93 -10.51 4.77
N GLY A 26 9.86 -11.28 4.57
CA GLY A 26 9.79 -12.36 3.58
C GLY A 26 9.32 -11.93 2.19
N GLU A 27 8.77 -10.71 2.07
CA GLU A 27 8.31 -10.18 0.78
C GLU A 27 9.44 -9.32 0.19
N GLU A 28 9.81 -9.53 -1.07
CA GLU A 28 10.83 -8.71 -1.72
C GLU A 28 10.26 -7.35 -2.16
N ASP A 29 8.97 -7.31 -2.48
CA ASP A 29 8.29 -6.10 -2.93
C ASP A 29 8.21 -5.03 -1.82
N PHE A 30 8.42 -3.77 -2.23
CA PHE A 30 8.28 -2.60 -1.37
C PHE A 30 6.82 -2.18 -1.16
N HIS A 31 5.92 -2.61 -2.04
CA HIS A 31 4.50 -2.30 -2.00
C HIS A 31 3.69 -3.58 -1.82
N ASN A 32 3.10 -3.73 -0.63
CA ASN A 32 2.29 -4.88 -0.25
C ASN A 32 0.81 -4.48 -0.17
N VAL A 33 -0.09 -5.24 -0.80
CA VAL A 33 -1.54 -5.00 -0.76
C VAL A 33 -2.24 -6.09 0.03
N GLY A 34 -2.79 -5.71 1.17
CA GLY A 34 -3.66 -6.55 1.99
C GLY A 34 -5.13 -6.33 1.66
N VAL A 35 -5.88 -7.43 1.57
CA VAL A 35 -7.35 -7.41 1.45
C VAL A 35 -7.99 -8.02 2.69
N VAL A 36 -9.26 -7.69 2.93
CA VAL A 36 -9.99 -8.26 4.07
C VAL A 36 -10.41 -9.69 3.73
N MET A 37 -9.80 -10.66 4.43
CA MET A 37 -10.11 -12.08 4.26
C MET A 37 -10.55 -12.74 5.57
N ASN A 38 -11.42 -13.73 5.47
CA ASN A 38 -11.80 -14.59 6.59
C ASN A 38 -10.64 -15.52 6.92
N LYS A 39 -10.12 -15.44 8.15
CA LYS A 39 -8.97 -16.24 8.59
C LYS A 39 -9.19 -17.76 8.55
N LYS A 40 -10.42 -18.25 8.70
CA LYS A 40 -10.71 -19.70 8.72
C LYS A 40 -10.95 -20.27 7.33
N SER A 41 -11.66 -19.54 6.49
CA SER A 41 -12.05 -20.01 5.15
C SER A 41 -11.19 -19.44 4.03
N GLU A 42 -10.26 -18.53 4.36
CA GLU A 42 -9.43 -17.74 3.43
C GLU A 42 -10.24 -16.97 2.37
N HIS A 43 -11.54 -16.82 2.61
CA HIS A 43 -12.45 -16.18 1.69
C HIS A 43 -12.33 -14.67 1.79
N ILE A 44 -12.11 -13.99 0.67
CA ILE A 44 -12.07 -12.52 0.60
C ILE A 44 -13.48 -12.01 0.89
N ILE A 45 -13.61 -11.26 1.99
CA ILE A 45 -14.89 -10.71 2.45
C ILE A 45 -15.23 -9.46 1.64
N SER A 46 -14.22 -8.66 1.30
CA SER A 46 -14.39 -7.46 0.49
C SER A 46 -13.08 -7.04 -0.14
N GLU A 47 -13.13 -6.77 -1.45
CA GLU A 47 -12.06 -6.10 -2.19
C GLU A 47 -12.18 -4.58 -2.13
N ASN A 48 -13.30 -4.06 -1.61
CA ASN A 48 -13.57 -2.63 -1.52
C ASN A 48 -12.71 -1.95 -0.45
N MET A 49 -12.03 -2.70 0.41
CA MET A 49 -11.10 -2.16 1.40
C MET A 49 -9.72 -2.78 1.19
N GLN A 50 -8.78 -1.95 0.71
CA GLN A 50 -7.41 -2.36 0.44
C GLN A 50 -6.45 -1.63 1.36
N LEU A 51 -5.55 -2.39 1.98
CA LEU A 51 -4.50 -1.90 2.86
C LEU A 51 -3.18 -1.98 2.09
N HIS A 52 -2.72 -0.85 1.61
CA HIS A 52 -1.44 -0.72 0.93
C HIS A 52 -0.39 -0.41 1.99
N PHE A 53 0.67 -1.21 2.06
CA PHE A 53 1.85 -0.97 2.88
C PHE A 53 3.01 -0.67 1.96
N LEU A 54 3.60 0.50 2.14
CA LEU A 54 4.76 0.95 1.38
C LEU A 54 5.95 1.11 2.32
N GLU A 55 6.95 0.27 2.12
CA GLU A 55 8.13 0.17 2.97
C GLU A 55 9.28 0.99 2.38
N ILE A 56 9.50 2.19 2.94
CA ILE A 56 10.55 3.12 2.50
C ILE A 56 11.94 2.46 2.43
N PRO A 57 12.38 1.62 3.40
CA PRO A 57 13.70 1.00 3.34
C PRO A 57 13.90 0.12 2.09
N LYS A 58 12.82 -0.54 1.63
CA LYS A 58 12.87 -1.35 0.41
C LYS A 58 12.87 -0.48 -0.84
N VAL A 59 12.09 0.62 -0.86
CA VAL A 59 12.12 1.58 -1.98
C VAL A 59 13.52 2.15 -2.18
N ILE A 60 14.19 2.58 -1.10
CA ILE A 60 15.54 3.12 -1.16
C ILE A 60 16.52 2.07 -1.70
N ARG A 61 16.37 0.81 -1.25
CA ARG A 61 17.20 -0.30 -1.72
C ARG A 61 17.01 -0.56 -3.23
N GLU A 62 15.77 -0.67 -3.70
CA GLU A 62 15.45 -0.87 -5.11
C GLU A 62 15.96 0.27 -5.99
N TRP A 63 15.88 1.51 -5.48
CA TRP A 63 16.41 2.69 -6.17
C TRP A 63 17.95 2.69 -6.24
N GLN A 64 18.63 2.31 -5.16
CA GLN A 64 20.09 2.17 -5.14
C GLN A 64 20.59 1.05 -6.06
N GLU A 65 19.80 -0.01 -6.22
CA GLU A 65 20.12 -1.16 -7.07
C GLU A 65 19.69 -0.94 -8.54
N ASP A 66 19.26 0.28 -8.90
CA ASP A 66 18.84 0.72 -10.25
C ASP A 66 17.75 -0.17 -10.87
N ARG A 67 16.96 -0.84 -10.02
CA ARG A 67 15.87 -1.75 -10.42
C ARG A 67 14.55 -1.02 -10.64
N MET A 68 14.47 0.23 -10.23
CA MET A 68 13.23 1.00 -10.22
C MET A 68 13.50 2.48 -10.48
N ASP A 69 12.71 3.08 -11.36
CA ASP A 69 12.68 4.52 -11.56
C ASP A 69 11.63 5.14 -10.61
N PRO A 70 12.05 5.97 -9.64
CA PRO A 70 11.15 6.67 -8.71
C PRO A 70 10.01 7.45 -9.36
N TRP A 71 10.19 7.90 -10.60
CA TRP A 71 9.30 8.82 -11.28
C TRP A 71 8.21 8.12 -12.09
N GLU A 72 8.33 6.82 -12.31
CA GLU A 72 7.30 6.01 -12.97
C GLU A 72 6.12 5.70 -12.05
N ASP A 73 6.35 5.69 -10.72
CA ASP A 73 5.31 5.44 -9.72
C ASP A 73 5.16 6.61 -8.73
N ILE A 74 3.96 7.17 -8.67
CA ILE A 74 3.61 8.28 -7.79
C ILE A 74 3.79 7.93 -6.30
N LEU A 75 3.58 6.67 -5.93
CA LEU A 75 3.75 6.19 -4.56
C LEU A 75 5.23 6.17 -4.18
N CYS A 76 6.11 5.80 -5.11
CA CYS A 76 7.56 5.79 -4.91
C CYS A 76 8.12 7.21 -4.87
N THR A 77 7.67 8.08 -5.78
CA THR A 77 8.01 9.51 -5.74
C THR A 77 7.65 10.11 -4.38
N LEU A 78 6.42 9.86 -3.89
CA LEU A 78 5.96 10.38 -2.61
C LEU A 78 6.78 9.83 -1.44
N ALA A 79 7.11 8.53 -1.45
CA ALA A 79 7.91 7.89 -0.42
C ALA A 79 9.32 8.50 -0.31
N ILE A 80 9.98 8.76 -1.44
CA ILE A 80 11.31 9.37 -1.46
C ILE A 80 11.25 10.81 -0.97
N ILE A 81 10.27 11.59 -1.41
CA ILE A 81 10.10 12.97 -0.92
C ILE A 81 9.89 12.98 0.59
N ILE A 82 9.04 12.10 1.12
CA ILE A 82 8.79 12.00 2.57
C ILE A 82 10.04 11.58 3.32
N SER A 83 10.87 10.69 2.76
CA SER A 83 12.12 10.26 3.39
C SER A 83 13.19 11.36 3.48
N CYS A 84 13.06 12.43 2.68
CA CYS A 84 14.01 13.55 2.62
C CYS A 84 13.64 14.74 3.52
N ILE A 85 12.49 14.71 4.21
CA ILE A 85 12.03 15.77 5.14
C ILE A 85 12.43 15.42 6.57
#